data_AF-D7LX81-F1
#
_entry.id   AF-D7LX81-F1
#
_cell.length_a   1.000
_cell.length_b   1.000
_cell.length_c   1.000
_cell.angle_alpha   90.00
_cell.angle_beta   90.00
_cell.angle_gamma   90.00
#
_symmetry.space_group_name_H-M   'P 1'
#
loop_
_entity.id
_entity.type
_entity.pdbx_description
1 polymer ?
#
loop_
_entity_poly.entity_id
_entity_poly.type
_entity_poly.pdbx_seq_one_letter_code
_entity_poly.pdbx_strand_id
1 'polypeptide(L)' 'MAKISCSYFLILMLVLSVFSVVEKAKGDKRCTLIIDLSPCYPHDCRLNCYPERNGVGECIASKVGSTPNCVCTYDC' A
#
# COMPACT_ATOMS: atom_id res chain seq x y z
N MET A 1 33.35 41.09 5.63
CA MET A 1 33.45 39.64 5.89
C MET A 1 32.12 38.91 5.66
N ALA A 2 31.39 39.22 4.58
CA ALA A 2 30.05 38.64 4.31
C ALA A 2 30.06 37.49 3.28
N LYS A 3 31.19 37.33 2.57
CA LYS A 3 31.32 36.47 1.38
C LYS A 3 31.42 34.98 1.75
N ILE A 4 32.15 34.69 2.84
CA ILE A 4 32.36 33.32 3.35
C ILE A 4 31.10 32.79 4.05
N SER A 5 30.35 33.67 4.73
CA SER A 5 29.09 33.31 5.39
C SER A 5 28.00 32.92 4.40
N CYS A 6 27.92 33.61 3.25
CA CYS A 6 26.94 33.33 2.21
C CYS A 6 27.19 31.97 1.53
N SER A 7 28.45 31.62 1.23
CA SER A 7 28.75 30.31 0.63
C SER A 7 28.44 29.16 1.58
N TYR A 8 28.69 29.33 2.88
CA TYR A 8 28.42 28.29 3.89
C TYR A 8 26.92 28.04 4.06
N PHE A 9 26.12 29.11 4.05
CA PHE A 9 24.66 29.01 4.06
C PHE A 9 24.11 28.26 2.84
N LEU A 10 24.64 28.54 1.65
CA LEU A 10 24.24 27.87 0.42
C LEU A 10 24.58 26.37 0.44
N ILE A 11 25.77 26.01 0.98
CA ILE A 11 26.17 24.61 1.14
C ILE A 11 25.23 23.88 2.12
N LEU A 12 24.90 24.50 3.25
CA LEU A 12 23.96 23.93 4.23
C LEU A 12 22.57 23.67 3.64
N MET A 13 22.04 24.62 2.87
CA MET A 13 20.74 24.45 2.18
C MET A 13 20.77 23.33 1.14
N LEU A 14 21.88 23.21 0.39
CA LEU A 14 22.10 22.12 -0.56
C LEU A 14 22.11 20.75 0.14
N VAL A 15 22.83 20.63 1.25
CA VAL A 15 22.89 19.37 2.02
C VAL A 15 21.51 18.98 2.56
N LEU A 16 20.74 19.93 3.11
CA LEU A 16 19.38 19.69 3.61
C LEU A 16 18.37 19.30 2.50
N SER A 17 18.55 19.80 1.28
CA SER A 17 17.69 19.46 0.15
C SER A 17 17.79 17.99 -0.25
N VAL A 18 18.97 17.37 -0.12
CA VAL A 18 19.20 15.95 -0.45
C VAL A 18 18.47 15.03 0.52
N PHE A 19 18.31 15.44 1.79
CA PHE A 19 17.58 14.65 2.80
C PHE A 19 16.05 14.77 2.71
N SER A 20 15.54 15.75 1.97
CA SER A 20 14.09 16.05 1.95
C SER A 20 13.31 15.27 0.89
N VAL A 21 13.98 14.47 0.06
CA VAL A 21 13.34 13.67 -0.99
C VAL A 21 13.23 12.20 -0.54
N VAL A 22 12.45 11.96 0.50
CA VAL A 22 11.78 10.67 0.69
C VAL A 22 10.34 10.89 0.23
N GLU A 23 10.13 10.76 -1.08
CA GLU A 23 8.80 10.51 -1.58
C GLU A 23 8.41 9.13 -1.07
N LYS A 24 7.62 9.10 0.01
CA LYS A 24 6.90 7.91 0.43
C LYS A 24 6.09 7.51 -0.79
N ALA A 25 6.55 6.48 -1.52
CA ALA A 25 5.84 5.92 -2.65
C ALA A 25 4.40 5.73 -2.18
N LYS A 26 3.50 6.56 -2.71
CA LYS A 26 2.06 6.37 -2.55
C LYS A 26 1.72 5.16 -3.42
N GLY A 27 2.21 3.98 -3.03
CA GLY A 27 1.52 2.76 -3.38
C GLY A 27 0.08 2.99 -2.94
N ASP A 28 -0.86 2.76 -3.86
CA ASP A 28 -2.28 2.86 -3.57
C ASP A 28 -2.50 2.27 -2.17
N LYS A 29 -3.07 3.05 -1.25
CA LYS A 29 -3.25 2.64 0.15
C LYS A 29 -4.35 1.57 0.21
N ARG A 30 -4.09 0.46 -0.44
CA ARG A 30 -4.94 -0.69 -0.63
C ARG A 30 -4.41 -1.74 0.33
N CYS A 31 -5.21 -2.07 1.33
CA CYS A 31 -4.91 -3.13 2.26
C CYS A 31 -5.61 -4.41 1.78
N THR A 32 -4.94 -5.54 1.98
CA THR A 32 -5.45 -6.87 1.63
C THR A 32 -5.66 -7.71 2.88
N LEU A 33 -6.81 -8.37 2.97
CA LEU A 33 -7.13 -9.39 3.98
C LEU A 33 -7.43 -10.71 3.27
N ILE A 34 -6.87 -11.81 3.78
CA ILE A 34 -7.16 -13.15 3.27
C ILE A 34 -8.14 -13.81 4.24
N ILE A 35 -9.26 -14.29 3.70
CA ILE A 35 -10.27 -15.04 4.44
C ILE A 35 -10.23 -16.49 3.93
N ASP A 36 -10.08 -17.42 4.86
CA ASP A 36 -10.10 -18.85 4.58
C ASP A 36 -11.56 -19.30 4.41
N LEU A 37 -12.04 -19.31 3.17
CA LEU A 37 -13.33 -19.88 2.77
C LEU A 37 -13.07 -21.08 1.86
N SER A 38 -13.40 -22.28 2.33
CA SER A 38 -13.29 -23.51 1.55
C SER A 38 -14.65 -24.22 1.47
N PRO A 39 -15.25 -24.37 0.28
CA PRO A 39 -14.82 -23.82 -1.02
C PRO A 39 -15.04 -22.30 -1.13
N CYS A 40 -14.17 -21.59 -1.87
CA CYS A 40 -14.33 -20.15 -2.10
C CYS A 40 -15.40 -19.89 -3.16
N TYR A 41 -16.58 -19.46 -2.73
CA TYR A 41 -17.61 -18.96 -3.64
C TYR A 41 -17.48 -17.43 -3.80
N PRO A 42 -17.46 -16.89 -5.03
CA PRO A 42 -17.32 -15.45 -5.28
C PRO A 42 -18.38 -14.61 -4.57
N HIS A 43 -19.62 -15.12 -4.50
CA HIS A 43 -20.73 -14.47 -3.83
C HIS A 43 -20.47 -14.30 -2.32
N ASP A 44 -20.05 -15.37 -1.65
CA ASP A 44 -19.81 -15.39 -0.21
C ASP A 44 -18.57 -14.57 0.15
N CYS A 45 -17.53 -14.65 -0.69
CA CYS A 45 -16.35 -13.81 -0.53
C CYS A 45 -16.69 -12.31 -0.59
N ARG A 46 -17.51 -11.89 -1.58
CA ARG A 46 -17.97 -10.50 -1.68
C ARG A 46 -18.81 -10.07 -0.49
N LEU A 47 -19.72 -10.93 -0.03
CA LEU A 47 -20.57 -10.65 1.13
C LEU A 47 -19.78 -10.55 2.43
N ASN A 48 -18.64 -11.24 2.56
CA ASN A 48 -17.78 -11.09 3.73
C ASN A 48 -16.88 -9.84 3.66
N CYS A 49 -16.36 -9.49 2.48
CA CYS A 49 -15.46 -8.33 2.34
C CYS A 49 -16.18 -6.97 2.40
N TYR A 50 -17.39 -6.89 1.86
CA TYR A 50 -18.13 -5.63 1.74
C TYR A 50 -18.56 -5.01 3.09
N PRO A 51 -19.20 -5.74 4.03
CA PRO A 51 -19.77 -5.14 5.24
C PRO A 51 -18.72 -4.62 6.22
N GLU A 52 -17.55 -5.28 6.34
CA GLU A 52 -16.55 -4.85 7.32
C GLU A 52 -15.74 -3.64 6.86
N ARG A 53 -15.40 -3.57 5.56
CA ARG A 53 -14.38 -2.61 5.07
C ARG A 53 -14.75 -1.91 3.78
N ASN A 54 -15.97 -2.10 3.29
CA ASN A 54 -16.41 -1.62 1.97
C ASN A 54 -15.44 -2.04 0.85
N GLY A 55 -14.85 -3.23 1.00
CA GLY A 55 -13.81 -3.77 0.13
C GLY A 55 -14.36 -4.64 -1.00
N VAL A 56 -13.49 -4.95 -1.96
CA VAL A 56 -13.76 -5.88 -3.06
C VAL A 56 -13.18 -7.24 -2.70
N GLY A 57 -14.03 -8.27 -2.68
CA GLY A 57 -13.65 -9.67 -2.43
C GLY A 57 -13.52 -10.48 -3.71
N GLU A 58 -12.40 -11.18 -3.88
CA GLU A 58 -12.13 -12.06 -5.02
C GLU A 58 -11.58 -13.41 -4.58
N CYS A 59 -11.99 -14.49 -5.25
CA CYS A 59 -11.43 -15.82 -5.02
C CYS A 59 -10.17 -16.01 -5.87
N ILE A 60 -9.01 -16.07 -5.21
CA ILE A 60 -7.71 -16.15 -5.88
C ILE A 60 -6.99 -17.42 -5.44
N ALA A 61 -6.56 -18.24 -6.40
CA ALA A 61 -5.69 -19.38 -6.15
C ALA A 61 -4.22 -18.92 -6.13
N SER A 62 -3.50 -19.22 -5.04
CA SER A 62 -2.09 -18.85 -4.93
C SER A 62 -1.20 -19.60 -5.94
N LYS A 63 -1.63 -20.77 -6.39
CA LYS A 63 -0.97 -21.56 -7.44
C LYS A 63 -2.01 -22.23 -8.33
N VAL A 64 -1.64 -22.57 -9.56
CA VAL A 64 -2.50 -23.36 -10.45
C VAL A 64 -2.81 -24.70 -9.75
N GLY A 65 -4.10 -25.02 -9.60
CA GLY A 65 -4.57 -26.25 -8.94
C GLY A 65 -4.68 -26.17 -7.41
N SER A 66 -4.33 -25.06 -6.76
CA SER A 66 -4.60 -24.88 -5.32
C SER A 66 -6.04 -24.44 -5.06
N THR A 67 -6.58 -24.78 -3.89
CA THR A 67 -7.86 -24.23 -3.42
C THR A 67 -7.79 -22.70 -3.42
N PRO A 68 -8.71 -22.00 -4.09
CA PRO A 68 -8.74 -20.55 -4.07
C PRO A 68 -9.11 -20.03 -2.67
N ASN A 69 -8.46 -18.95 -2.25
CA ASN A 69 -8.77 -18.23 -1.01
C ASN A 69 -9.54 -16.95 -1.34
N CYS A 70 -10.37 -16.49 -0.41
CA CYS A 70 -11.03 -15.20 -0.55
C CYS A 70 -10.05 -14.09 -0.17
N VAL A 71 -9.80 -13.15 -1.09
CA VAL A 71 -8.93 -12.00 -0.90
C VAL A 71 -9.77 -10.73 -0.94
N CYS A 72 -9.84 -10.02 0.18
CA CYS A 72 -10.49 -8.73 0.28
C CYS A 72 -9.46 -7.62 0.08
N THR A 73 -9.72 -6.72 -0.87
CA THR A 73 -8.93 -5.50 -1.05
C THR A 73 -9.78 -4.29 -0.69
N TYR A 74 -9.29 -3.41 0.19
CA TYR A 74 -10.02 -2.24 0.68
C TYR A 74 -9.08 -1.05 0.85
N ASP A 75 -9.65 0.16 0.86
CA ASP A 75 -8.88 1.37 1.12
C ASP A 75 -8.52 1.47 2.62
N CYS A 76 -7.24 1.73 2.88
CA CYS A 76 -6.67 2.14 4.16
C CYS A 76 -5.96 3.50 4.00
#